data_AF-A0A1F8V0R5-F1
#
_entry.id   AF-A0A1F8V0R5-F1
#
_cell.length_a   1.000
_cell.length_b   1.000
_cell.length_c   1.000
_cell.angle_alpha   90.00
_cell.angle_beta   90.00
_cell.angle_gamma   90.00
#
_symmetry.space_group_name_H-M   'P 1'
#
loop_
_entity.id
_entity.type
_entity.pdbx_description
1 polymer ?
#
loop_
_entity_poly.entity_id
_entity_poly.type
_entity_poly.pdbx_seq_one_letter_code
_entity_poly.pdbx_strand_id
1 'polypeptide(L)' 'MSQCEKVLNALKSGPITSLDAFNELKILRLAARVNDLRNRGVTIVTVLKTTQNANGRKHHYAEYHLHMKTIP' A
#
# COMPACT_ATOMS: atom_id res chain seq x y z
N MET A 1 -15.89 8.52 6.12
CA MET A 1 -14.54 8.19 5.61
C MET A 1 -14.60 6.87 4.85
N SER A 2 -14.33 6.90 3.55
CA SER A 2 -14.27 5.72 2.68
C SER A 2 -13.01 4.89 2.91
N GLN A 3 -12.99 3.64 2.43
CA GLN A 3 -11.78 2.81 2.47
C GLN A 3 -10.62 3.43 1.67
N CYS A 4 -10.89 4.08 0.55
CA CYS A 4 -9.86 4.77 -0.25
C CYS A 4 -9.24 5.94 0.52
N GLU A 5 -10.03 6.70 1.28
CA GLU A 5 -9.51 7.77 2.13
C GLU A 5 -8.64 7.23 3.27
N LYS A 6 -9.02 6.09 3.87
CA LYS A 6 -8.20 5.42 4.91
C LYS A 6 -6.85 5.00 4.37
N VAL A 7 -6.85 4.37 3.20
CA VAL A 7 -5.63 3.96 2.50
C VAL A 7 -4.77 5.18 2.15
N LEU A 8 -5.36 6.24 1.60
CA LEU A 8 -4.62 7.45 1.24
C LEU A 8 -3.99 8.12 2.47
N ASN A 9 -4.71 8.20 3.58
CA ASN A 9 -4.17 8.78 4.81
C ASN A 9 -3.03 7.94 5.40
N ALA A 10 -3.18 6.61 5.42
CA ALA A 10 -2.09 5.73 5.84
C ALA A 10 -0.85 5.88 4.94
N LEU A 11 -1.05 5.95 3.62
CA LEU A 11 0.02 6.16 2.64
C LEU A 11 0.74 7.52 2.78
N LYS A 12 0.07 8.54 3.32
CA LYS A 12 0.70 9.83 3.66
C LYS A 12 1.60 9.72 4.90
N SER A 13 1.28 8.82 5.82
CA SER A 13 2.08 8.57 7.02
C SER A 13 3.26 7.63 6.75
N GLY A 14 3.18 6.78 5.73
CA GLY A 14 4.26 5.90 5.32
C GLY A 14 3.80 4.83 4.34
N PRO A 15 4.74 4.02 3.82
CA PRO A 15 4.37 2.90 2.97
C PRO A 15 3.59 1.84 3.75
N ILE A 16 2.66 1.18 3.09
CA ILE A 16 1.86 0.10 3.69
C ILE A 16 1.82 -1.12 2.79
N THR A 17 1.73 -2.29 3.42
CA THR A 17 1.52 -3.58 2.77
C THR A 17 0.06 -4.02 2.87
N SER A 18 -0.28 -5.11 2.17
CA SER A 18 -1.63 -5.69 2.30
C SER A 18 -1.89 -6.22 3.71
N LEU A 19 -0.84 -6.62 4.44
CA LEU A 19 -0.95 -7.09 5.82
C LEU A 19 -1.24 -5.92 6.77
N ASP A 20 -0.58 -4.78 6.60
CA ASP A 20 -0.81 -3.58 7.41
C ASP A 20 -2.24 -3.05 7.19
N ALA A 21 -2.69 -3.00 5.94
CA ALA A 21 -4.06 -2.59 5.63
C ALA A 21 -5.12 -3.52 6.25
N PHE A 22 -4.83 -4.82 6.35
CA PHE A 22 -5.71 -5.76 7.04
C PHE A 22 -5.68 -5.54 8.56
N ASN A 23 -4.50 -5.44 9.15
CA ASN A 23 -4.33 -5.35 10.60
C ASN A 23 -4.84 -4.02 11.16
N GLU A 24 -4.47 -2.90 10.54
CA GLU A 24 -4.71 -1.55 11.04
C GLU A 24 -6.00 -0.95 10.49
N LEU A 25 -6.27 -1.11 9.19
CA LEU A 25 -7.40 -0.45 8.52
C LEU A 25 -8.64 -1.35 8.39
N LYS A 26 -8.51 -2.65 8.68
CA LYS A 26 -9.53 -3.70 8.45
C LYS A 26 -9.99 -3.76 6.99
N ILE A 27 -9.07 -3.53 6.06
CA ILE A 27 -9.34 -3.52 4.61
C ILE A 27 -8.77 -4.80 4.00
N LEU A 28 -9.66 -5.61 3.45
CA LEU A 28 -9.31 -6.70 2.55
C LEU A 28 -9.15 -6.14 1.12
N ARG A 29 -8.20 -6.68 0.35
CA ARG A 29 -7.88 -6.26 -1.02
C ARG A 29 -7.36 -4.82 -1.15
N LEU A 30 -6.30 -4.48 -0.43
CA LEU A 30 -5.60 -3.19 -0.55
C LEU A 30 -5.33 -2.79 -2.01
N ALA A 31 -4.90 -3.74 -2.86
CA ALA A 31 -4.60 -3.49 -4.26
C ALA A 31 -5.78 -2.85 -5.04
N ALA A 32 -7.03 -3.21 -4.73
CA ALA A 32 -8.20 -2.61 -5.37
C ALA A 32 -8.34 -1.13 -4.99
N ARG A 33 -8.15 -0.78 -3.71
CA ARG A 33 -8.20 0.61 -3.23
C ARG A 33 -7.06 1.44 -3.80
N VAL A 34 -5.86 0.87 -3.92
CA VAL A 34 -4.74 1.52 -4.60
C VAL A 34 -5.07 1.79 -6.07
N ASN A 35 -5.69 0.84 -6.77
CA ASN A 35 -6.13 1.04 -8.15
C ASN A 35 -7.17 2.16 -8.26
N ASP A 36 -8.17 2.18 -7.37
CA ASP A 36 -9.17 3.25 -7.30
C ASP A 36 -8.52 4.63 -7.09
N LEU A 37 -7.48 4.72 -6.25
CA LEU A 37 -6.72 5.95 -6.01
C LEU A 37 -5.87 6.37 -7.21
N ARG A 38 -5.22 5.43 -7.90
CA ARG A 38 -4.47 5.71 -9.15
C ARG A 38 -5.39 6.25 -10.23
N ASN A 39 -6.57 5.67 -10.39
CA ASN A 39 -7.60 6.15 -11.33
C ASN A 39 -8.09 7.58 -11.00
N ARG A 40 -7.97 8.00 -9.74
CA ARG A 40 -8.25 9.37 -9.29
C ARG A 40 -7.06 10.32 -9.43
N GLY A 41 -5.95 9.89 -10.02
CA GLY A 41 -4.75 10.70 -10.25
C GLY A 41 -3.72 10.67 -9.12
N VAL A 42 -3.92 9.85 -8.08
CA VAL A 42 -2.92 9.71 -7.00
C VAL A 42 -1.76 8.85 -7.50
N THR A 43 -0.54 9.39 -7.45
CA THR A 43 0.65 8.64 -7.85
C THR A 43 1.10 7.73 -6.72
N ILE A 44 0.85 6.43 -6.85
CA ILE A 44 1.24 5.40 -5.88
C ILE A 44 2.17 4.40 -6.57
N VAL A 45 3.38 4.23 -6.06
CA VAL A 45 4.38 3.27 -6.57
C VAL A 45 4.27 1.97 -5.79
N THR A 46 4.47 0.84 -6.48
CA THR A 46 4.52 -0.49 -5.85
C THR A 46 5.95 -1.00 -5.88
N VAL A 47 6.47 -1.36 -4.71
CA VAL A 47 7.78 -2.00 -4.55
C VAL A 47 7.55 -3.46 -4.15
N LEU A 48 8.14 -4.40 -4.90
CA LEU A 48 8.11 -5.81 -4.53
C LEU A 48 9.21 -6.07 -3.50
N LYS A 49 8.80 -6.41 -2.28
CA LYS A 49 9.69 -6.78 -1.19
C LYS A 49 9.79 -8.30 -1.08
N THR A 50 10.94 -8.78 -0.63
CA THR A 50 11.18 -10.20 -0.36
C THR A 50 11.53 -10.35 1.10
N THR A 51 10.83 -11.23 1.80
CA THR A 51 11.17 -11.65 3.18
C THR A 51 11.43 -13.15 3.20
N GLN A 52 12.12 -13.64 4.22
CA GLN A 52 12.30 -15.07 4.48
C GLN A 52 11.50 -15.44 5.72
N ASN A 53 10.72 -16.51 5.64
CA ASN A 53 10.07 -17.05 6.84
C ASN A 53 11.06 -17.86 7.68
N ALA A 54 10.63 -18.26 8.89
CA ALA A 54 11.44 -19.08 9.81
C ALA A 54 11.96 -20.40 9.21
N ASN A 55 11.29 -20.90 8.16
CA ASN A 55 11.66 -22.14 7.46
C ASN A 55 12.57 -21.88 6.24
N GLY A 56 13.13 -20.67 6.09
CA GLY A 56 14.02 -20.29 5.00
C GLY A 56 13.36 -20.10 3.64
N ARG A 57 12.02 -20.17 3.56
CA ARG A 57 11.29 -19.93 2.30
C ARG A 57 11.14 -18.43 2.07
N LYS A 58 11.49 -17.99 0.87
CA LYS A 58 11.28 -16.61 0.42
C LYS A 58 9.80 -16.38 0.13
N HIS A 59 9.30 -15.25 0.61
CA HIS A 59 7.96 -14.73 0.34
C HIS A 59 8.08 -13.35 -0.25
N HIS A 60 7.33 -13.10 -1.32
CA HIS A 60 7.27 -11.80 -1.96
C HIS A 60 5.97 -11.10 -1.61
N TYR A 61 6.04 -9.80 -1.31
CA TYR A 61 4.86 -9.00 -1.03
C TYR A 61 5.00 -7.59 -1.61
N ALA A 62 3.85 -6.99 -1.92
CA ALA A 62 3.78 -5.63 -2.42
C ALA A 62 3.76 -4.62 -1.26
N GLU A 63 4.64 -3.63 -1.33
CA GLU A 63 4.67 -2.47 -0.47
C GLU A 63 4.33 -1.24 -1.31
N TYR A 64 3.34 -0.45 -0.87
CA TYR A 64 2.81 0.68 -1.62
C TYR A 64 3.31 1.99 -1.03
N HIS A 65 3.81 2.87 -1.89
CA HIS A 65 4.43 4.15 -1.51
C HIS A 65 3.68 5.31 -2.17
N LEU A 66 3.34 6.33 -1.39
CA LEU A 66 2.83 7.58 -1.94
C LEU A 66 3.99 8.35 -2.58
N HIS A 67 3.91 8.58 -3.89
CA HIS A 67 4.86 9.45 -4.55
C HIS A 67 4.35 10.88 -4.46
N MET A 68 4.93 11.68 -3.57
CA MET A 68 4.69 13.12 -3.58
C MET A 68 5.40 13.69 -4.80
N LYS A 69 4.63 14.10 -5.83
CA LYS A 69 5.16 14.94 -6.89
C LYS A 69 5.63 16.23 -6.23
N THR A 70 6.94 16.42 -6.13
CA THR A 70 7.53 17.74 -5.97
C THR A 70 7.24 18.48 -7.27
N ILE A 71 6.25 19.37 -7.26
CA ILE A 71 6.07 20.32 -8.35
C ILE A 71 7.24 21.32 -8.21
N PRO A 72 8.09 21.49 -9.24
CA PRO A 72 9.18 22.47 -9.21
C PRO A 72 8.66 23.90 -9.14
#